data_AF-A0A259NJW7-F1
#
_entry.id   AF-A0A259NJW7-F1
#
_cell.length_a   1.000
_cell.length_b   1.000
_cell.length_c   1.000
_cell.angle_alpha   90.00
_cell.angle_beta   90.00
_cell.angle_gamma   90.00
#
_symmetry.space_group_name_H-M   'P 1'
#
loop_
_entity.id
_entity.type
_entity.pdbx_description
1 polymer ?
#
loop_
_entity_poly.entity_id
_entity_poly.type
_entity_poly.pdbx_seq_one_letter_code
_entity_poly.pdbx_strand_id
1 'polypeptide(L)'
;MRILVGISGGIAAYKSIILIRRLREAGAEVRVVLTESAAQFVTPLTLQAVSGQPVRTHLFDPEAEAGMDHIALARWTDMIVIAPASADILARMASGMANDLLTTLVLATTAPVTVAPAMNQQMWAHPAVQANLSVLGKRGVHIIGPASGIQACGEVGAGRMVEPEEIAAQVLRARSRIDWRGKRVVITAAGTREPIDPVRFIANRSSGKMGFALAEAAREAGADVTLICGPNNLPTPAGVQRVDVDTALAMQSAVAAVEQMDVFIGAAAVADYRVQTPAEHKLKKSAEVDSPTLTLVKNPDIISEVAQRTAKPFVVGFAAETENLQAYAEQKRRAKGMDVICANLVGAGLAFDQPDNTLSVIWADGTQQFERADKTLLATQLIALLDKIMNRDKTDA
;
A
#
# COMPACT_ATOMS: atom_id res chain seq x y z
N MET A 1 -7.34 -4.53 9.99
CA MET A 1 -7.13 -5.92 9.52
C MET A 1 -6.73 -6.74 10.72
N ARG A 2 -7.35 -7.90 10.92
CA ARG A 2 -7.17 -8.77 12.07
C ARG A 2 -6.28 -9.94 11.71
N ILE A 3 -5.02 -9.90 12.12
CA ILE A 3 -4.07 -10.98 11.84
C ILE A 3 -3.91 -11.86 13.06
N LEU A 4 -4.03 -13.17 12.87
CA LEU A 4 -3.60 -14.14 13.85
C LEU A 4 -2.17 -14.60 13.52
N VAL A 5 -1.22 -14.32 14.42
CA VAL A 5 0.17 -14.77 14.29
C VAL A 5 0.35 -16.04 15.10
N GLY A 6 0.54 -17.16 14.40
CA GLY A 6 0.92 -18.45 14.99
C GLY A 6 2.43 -18.57 15.09
N ILE A 7 2.95 -18.97 16.26
CA ILE A 7 4.39 -19.15 16.47
C ILE A 7 4.65 -20.62 16.84
N SER A 8 5.41 -21.30 15.98
CA SER A 8 5.84 -22.68 16.22
C SER A 8 7.28 -22.77 16.76
N GLY A 9 7.65 -23.92 17.33
CA GLY A 9 8.93 -24.12 17.98
C GLY A 9 10.13 -24.06 17.03
N GLY A 10 11.08 -23.17 17.36
CA GLY A 10 12.37 -23.07 16.67
C GLY A 10 13.10 -21.79 17.05
N ILE A 11 14.42 -21.76 16.83
CA ILE A 11 15.27 -20.62 17.18
C ILE A 11 14.79 -19.31 16.53
N ALA A 12 14.12 -19.37 15.37
CA ALA A 12 13.60 -18.19 14.70
C ALA A 12 12.37 -17.54 15.39
N ALA A 13 11.83 -18.12 16.48
CA ALA A 13 10.66 -17.57 17.17
C ALA A 13 10.88 -16.14 17.70
N TYR A 14 12.11 -15.74 18.03
CA TYR A 14 12.40 -14.34 18.43
C TYR A 14 12.12 -13.35 17.29
N LYS A 15 12.25 -13.78 16.01
CA LYS A 15 11.98 -12.92 14.85
C LYS A 15 10.50 -12.54 14.75
N SER A 16 9.61 -13.36 15.30
CA SER A 16 8.18 -13.10 15.34
C SER A 16 7.82 -11.86 16.15
N ILE A 17 8.65 -11.48 17.13
CA ILE A 17 8.50 -10.24 17.91
C ILE A 17 8.58 -9.02 16.98
N ILE A 18 9.56 -9.01 16.07
CA ILE A 18 9.74 -7.95 15.08
C ILE A 18 8.58 -7.96 14.08
N LEU A 19 8.18 -9.14 13.60
CA LEU A 19 7.05 -9.29 12.66
C LEU A 19 5.77 -8.69 13.25
N ILE A 20 5.41 -9.06 14.49
CA ILE A 20 4.22 -8.53 15.18
C ILE A 20 4.28 -7.01 15.28
N ARG A 21 5.43 -6.46 15.64
CA ARG A 21 5.63 -5.01 15.71
C ARG A 21 5.40 -4.34 14.35
N ARG A 22 5.97 -4.87 13.26
CA ARG A 22 5.79 -4.32 11.90
C ARG A 22 4.33 -4.36 11.44
N LEU A 23 3.64 -5.47 11.70
CA LEU A 23 2.23 -5.60 11.37
C LEU A 23 1.38 -4.57 12.12
N ARG A 24 1.66 -4.32 13.41
CA ARG A 24 0.98 -3.29 14.19
C ARG A 24 1.31 -1.87 13.75
N GLU A 25 2.57 -1.59 13.44
CA GLU A 25 2.99 -0.29 12.88
C GLU A 25 2.26 0.02 11.56
N ALA A 26 1.92 -1.02 10.78
CA ALA A 26 1.07 -0.93 9.59
C ALA A 26 -0.46 -0.90 9.87
N GLY A 27 -0.86 -0.78 11.14
CA GLY A 27 -2.27 -0.66 11.55
C GLY A 27 -3.04 -1.99 11.61
N ALA A 28 -2.36 -3.14 11.66
CA ALA A 28 -3.03 -4.42 11.90
C ALA A 28 -3.35 -4.61 13.39
N GLU A 29 -4.53 -5.17 13.68
CA GLU A 29 -4.88 -5.73 14.98
C GLU A 29 -4.31 -7.14 15.02
N VAL A 30 -3.38 -7.42 15.94
CA VAL A 30 -2.65 -8.69 15.98
C VAL A 30 -3.00 -9.47 17.24
N ARG A 31 -3.45 -10.71 17.07
CA ARG A 31 -3.55 -11.70 18.16
C ARG A 31 -2.54 -12.81 17.94
N VAL A 32 -1.98 -13.32 19.02
CA VAL A 32 -0.87 -14.29 18.96
C VAL A 32 -1.32 -15.62 19.52
N VAL A 33 -1.01 -16.69 18.80
CA VAL A 33 -1.12 -18.07 19.26
C VAL A 33 0.27 -18.66 19.35
N LEU A 34 0.65 -19.10 20.54
CA LEU A 34 1.96 -19.63 20.83
C LEU A 34 1.85 -21.13 21.12
N THR A 35 2.50 -21.97 20.30
CA THR A 35 2.56 -23.41 20.58
C THR A 35 3.40 -23.69 21.83
N GLU A 36 3.18 -24.82 22.47
CA GLU A 36 3.96 -25.25 23.64
C GLU A 36 5.47 -25.27 23.36
N SER A 37 5.87 -25.80 22.20
CA SER A 37 7.28 -25.81 21.77
C SER A 37 7.86 -24.41 21.54
N ALA A 38 7.06 -23.45 21.08
CA ALA A 38 7.50 -22.07 20.87
C ALA A 38 7.67 -21.30 22.19
N ALA A 39 6.90 -21.65 23.23
CA ALA A 39 7.02 -21.06 24.56
C ALA A 39 8.41 -21.29 25.21
N GLN A 40 9.17 -22.27 24.72
CA GLN A 40 10.56 -22.51 25.13
C GLN A 40 11.56 -21.48 24.56
N PHE A 41 11.19 -20.74 23.51
CA PHE A 41 12.06 -19.78 22.82
C PHE A 41 11.65 -18.32 23.07
N VAL A 42 10.35 -18.06 23.19
CA VAL A 42 9.80 -16.72 23.44
C VAL A 42 8.67 -16.80 24.46
N THR A 43 8.57 -15.81 25.34
CA THR A 43 7.58 -15.83 26.41
C THR A 43 6.25 -15.21 25.99
N PRO A 44 5.11 -15.70 26.52
CA PRO A 44 3.81 -15.04 26.35
C PRO A 44 3.83 -13.56 26.77
N LEU A 45 4.56 -13.22 27.84
CA LEU A 45 4.65 -11.84 28.33
C LEU A 45 5.27 -10.89 27.29
N THR A 46 6.37 -11.29 26.65
CA THR A 46 7.00 -10.48 25.60
C THR A 46 6.05 -10.28 24.43
N LEU A 47 5.37 -11.35 24.01
CA LEU A 47 4.43 -11.34 22.88
C LEU A 47 3.17 -10.50 23.19
N GLN A 48 2.68 -10.53 24.42
CA GLN A 48 1.58 -9.68 24.88
C GLN A 48 1.99 -8.20 24.84
N ALA A 49 3.20 -7.86 25.31
CA ALA A 49 3.68 -6.48 25.28
C ALA A 49 3.78 -5.93 23.85
N VAL A 50 4.27 -6.72 22.90
CA VAL A 50 4.39 -6.26 21.50
C VAL A 50 3.10 -6.35 20.71
N SER A 51 2.17 -7.26 21.03
CA SER A 51 0.87 -7.36 20.35
C SER A 51 -0.19 -6.42 20.93
N GLY A 52 -0.08 -6.07 22.21
CA GLY A 52 -1.12 -5.36 22.95
C GLY A 52 -2.37 -6.22 23.24
N GLN A 53 -2.29 -7.53 23.03
CA GLN A 53 -3.40 -8.48 23.19
C GLN A 53 -2.94 -9.69 24.02
N PRO A 54 -3.84 -10.36 24.76
CA PRO A 54 -3.53 -11.62 25.41
C PRO A 54 -3.02 -12.67 24.41
N VAL A 55 -1.99 -13.42 24.81
CA VAL A 55 -1.42 -14.52 24.00
C VAL A 55 -2.16 -15.80 24.35
N ARG A 56 -2.60 -16.53 23.33
CA ARG A 56 -3.32 -17.80 23.50
C ARG A 56 -2.35 -18.98 23.36
N THR A 57 -2.34 -19.89 24.31
CA THR A 57 -1.39 -21.04 24.34
C THR A 57 -2.08 -22.40 24.35
N HIS A 58 -3.31 -22.49 24.84
CA HIS A 58 -4.02 -23.75 25.04
C HIS A 58 -5.32 -23.81 24.24
N LEU A 59 -5.65 -25.00 23.75
CA LEU A 59 -6.91 -25.25 23.05
C LEU A 59 -8.10 -25.12 24.01
N PHE A 60 -7.95 -25.67 25.21
CA PHE A 60 -8.94 -25.58 26.28
C PHE A 60 -8.44 -24.62 27.34
N ASP A 61 -9.10 -23.48 27.45
CA ASP A 61 -8.83 -22.48 28.47
C ASP A 61 -10.14 -22.17 29.20
N PRO A 62 -10.31 -22.61 30.46
CA PRO A 62 -11.56 -22.43 31.20
C PRO A 62 -12.01 -20.97 31.32
N GLU A 63 -11.08 -20.01 31.33
CA GLU A 63 -11.40 -18.58 31.42
C GLU A 63 -11.89 -18.01 30.07
N ALA A 64 -11.59 -18.69 28.97
CA ALA A 64 -11.96 -18.28 27.62
C ALA A 64 -13.07 -19.16 26.98
N GLU A 65 -13.26 -20.40 27.42
CA GLU A 65 -14.18 -21.39 26.80
C GLU A 65 -15.68 -21.13 27.07
N ALA A 66 -16.06 -20.02 27.69
CA ALA A 66 -17.46 -19.64 27.92
C ALA A 66 -18.27 -19.41 26.62
N GLY A 67 -17.66 -19.49 25.42
CA GLY A 67 -18.32 -19.20 24.15
C GLY A 67 -17.77 -19.89 22.89
N MET A 68 -17.16 -21.08 22.97
CA MET A 68 -16.48 -21.75 21.83
C MET A 68 -15.38 -20.87 21.21
N ASP A 69 -14.40 -20.48 22.03
CA ASP A 69 -13.48 -19.38 21.71
C ASP A 69 -12.53 -19.67 20.54
N HIS A 70 -12.13 -20.93 20.32
CA HIS A 70 -11.32 -21.26 19.13
C HIS A 70 -12.08 -20.97 17.82
N ILE A 71 -13.41 -21.18 17.78
CA ILE A 71 -14.23 -20.81 16.62
C ILE A 71 -14.35 -19.29 16.51
N ALA A 72 -14.57 -18.60 17.64
CA ALA A 72 -14.65 -17.15 17.67
C ALA A 72 -13.34 -16.50 17.17
N LEU A 73 -12.19 -17.03 17.59
CA LEU A 73 -10.87 -16.58 17.18
C LEU A 73 -10.59 -16.89 15.70
N ALA A 74 -10.98 -18.07 15.21
CA ALA A 74 -10.88 -18.45 13.80
C ALA A 74 -11.77 -17.58 12.89
N ARG A 75 -12.92 -17.10 13.38
CA ARG A 75 -13.82 -16.16 12.69
C ARG A 75 -13.37 -14.70 12.80
N TRP A 76 -12.68 -14.34 13.89
CA TRP A 76 -12.17 -13.00 14.11
C TRP A 76 -11.06 -12.65 13.11
N THR A 77 -10.26 -13.64 12.69
CA THR A 77 -9.09 -13.39 11.85
C THR A 77 -9.43 -13.22 10.37
N ASP A 78 -8.85 -12.19 9.75
CA ASP A 78 -8.86 -11.98 8.30
C ASP A 78 -7.76 -12.78 7.59
N MET A 79 -6.71 -13.19 8.32
CA MET A 79 -5.55 -13.96 7.82
C MET A 79 -4.75 -14.58 8.96
N ILE A 80 -4.35 -15.84 8.78
CA ILE A 80 -3.39 -16.51 9.68
C ILE A 80 -1.98 -16.44 9.08
N VAL A 81 -1.00 -16.02 9.89
CA VAL A 81 0.43 -16.04 9.55
C VAL A 81 1.17 -16.91 10.55
N ILE A 82 1.77 -18.01 10.11
CA ILE A 82 2.57 -18.90 10.95
C ILE A 82 4.05 -18.63 10.72
N ALA A 83 4.70 -18.03 11.71
CA ALA A 83 6.03 -17.48 11.59
C ALA A 83 6.77 -17.55 12.94
N PRO A 84 7.84 -18.34 13.07
CA PRO A 84 8.27 -19.36 12.11
C PRO A 84 7.27 -20.51 12.00
N ALA A 85 7.26 -21.19 10.85
CA ALA A 85 6.66 -22.49 10.65
C ALA A 85 7.74 -23.59 10.66
N SER A 86 7.81 -24.37 11.73
CA SER A 86 8.70 -25.51 11.88
C SER A 86 8.28 -26.68 10.97
N ALA A 87 9.16 -27.66 10.78
CA ALA A 87 8.80 -28.87 10.04
C ALA A 87 7.61 -29.63 10.68
N ASP A 88 7.52 -29.61 12.02
CA ASP A 88 6.43 -30.24 12.79
C ASP A 88 5.08 -29.60 12.47
N ILE A 89 4.96 -28.27 12.55
CA ILE A 89 3.68 -27.61 12.29
C ILE A 89 3.25 -27.83 10.83
N LEU A 90 4.18 -27.81 9.87
CA LEU A 90 3.89 -28.08 8.46
C LEU A 90 3.37 -29.51 8.25
N ALA A 91 3.95 -30.51 8.94
CA ALA A 91 3.51 -31.89 8.87
C ALA A 91 2.11 -32.08 9.44
N ARG A 92 1.83 -31.46 10.60
CA ARG A 92 0.51 -31.51 11.23
C ARG A 92 -0.56 -30.82 10.40
N MET A 93 -0.26 -29.67 9.81
CA MET A 93 -1.14 -28.97 8.87
C MET A 93 -1.42 -29.81 7.61
N ALA A 94 -0.38 -30.41 7.01
CA ALA A 94 -0.53 -31.25 5.82
C ALA A 94 -1.39 -32.49 6.09
N SER A 95 -1.28 -33.05 7.29
CA SER A 95 -2.05 -34.22 7.73
C SER A 95 -3.46 -33.88 8.22
N GLY A 96 -3.79 -32.60 8.43
CA GLY A 96 -5.08 -32.17 8.95
C GLY A 96 -5.27 -32.50 10.44
N MET A 97 -4.20 -32.47 11.22
CA MET A 97 -4.29 -32.64 12.68
C MET A 97 -4.82 -31.37 13.34
N ALA A 98 -5.57 -31.52 14.45
CA ALA A 98 -6.09 -30.43 15.28
C ALA A 98 -5.92 -30.76 16.76
N ASN A 99 -4.67 -31.00 17.15
CA ASN A 99 -4.32 -31.45 18.50
C ASN A 99 -3.76 -30.34 19.41
N ASP A 100 -3.62 -29.12 18.89
CA ASP A 100 -3.37 -27.91 19.68
C ASP A 100 -4.22 -26.73 19.15
N LEU A 101 -4.18 -25.60 19.85
CA LEU A 101 -4.97 -24.42 19.45
C LEU A 101 -4.62 -23.96 18.03
N LEU A 102 -3.33 -23.85 17.69
CA LEU A 102 -2.90 -23.31 16.40
C LEU A 102 -3.38 -24.18 15.24
N THR A 103 -3.16 -25.49 15.31
CA THR A 103 -3.58 -26.43 14.27
C THR A 103 -5.11 -26.53 14.15
N THR A 104 -5.82 -26.44 15.29
CA THR A 104 -7.30 -26.37 15.29
C THR A 104 -7.80 -25.11 14.59
N LEU A 105 -7.20 -23.95 14.85
CA LEU A 105 -7.56 -22.69 14.18
C LEU A 105 -7.30 -22.73 12.67
N VAL A 106 -6.21 -23.37 12.24
CA VAL A 106 -5.91 -23.55 10.81
C VAL A 106 -6.99 -24.37 10.11
N LEU A 107 -7.55 -25.40 10.77
CA LEU A 107 -8.66 -26.18 10.19
C LEU A 107 -10.02 -25.46 10.28
N ALA A 108 -10.24 -24.66 11.33
CA ALA A 108 -11.52 -24.01 11.58
C ALA A 108 -11.69 -22.68 10.82
N THR A 109 -10.62 -22.10 10.28
CA THR A 109 -10.68 -20.80 9.61
C THR A 109 -11.10 -20.90 8.15
N THR A 110 -11.74 -19.85 7.65
CA THR A 110 -11.95 -19.61 6.21
C THR A 110 -10.98 -18.56 5.66
N ALA A 111 -10.17 -17.95 6.54
CA ALA A 111 -9.19 -16.95 6.15
C ALA A 111 -8.00 -17.60 5.42
N PRO A 112 -7.33 -16.86 4.51
CA PRO A 112 -6.07 -17.30 3.92
C PRO A 112 -5.02 -17.58 5.00
N VAL A 113 -4.23 -18.63 4.78
CA VAL A 113 -3.15 -19.06 5.67
C VAL A 113 -1.82 -18.86 4.96
N THR A 114 -0.90 -18.17 5.63
CA THR A 114 0.48 -17.97 5.17
C THR A 114 1.44 -18.62 6.16
N VAL A 115 2.47 -19.30 5.66
CA VAL A 115 3.55 -19.88 6.47
C VAL A 115 4.89 -19.30 6.07
N ALA A 116 5.75 -19.02 7.07
CA ALA A 116 7.14 -18.63 6.87
C ALA A 116 8.05 -19.73 7.44
N PRO A 117 8.47 -20.71 6.61
CA PRO A 117 9.21 -21.87 7.09
C PRO A 117 10.57 -21.50 7.73
N ALA A 118 10.93 -22.20 8.81
CA ALA A 118 12.23 -22.07 9.44
C ALA A 118 12.69 -23.40 10.04
N MET A 119 13.79 -23.95 9.52
CA MET A 119 14.37 -25.21 9.96
C MET A 119 15.81 -25.37 9.45
N ASN A 120 16.53 -26.38 9.93
CA ASN A 120 17.84 -26.71 9.38
C ASN A 120 17.76 -27.08 7.89
N GLN A 121 18.82 -26.83 7.12
CA GLN A 121 18.91 -27.14 5.70
C GLN A 121 18.56 -28.59 5.36
N GLN A 122 19.03 -29.55 6.14
CA GLN A 122 18.76 -30.98 5.90
C GLN A 122 17.28 -31.30 6.11
N MET A 123 16.67 -30.70 7.15
CA MET A 123 15.23 -30.81 7.37
C MET A 123 14.45 -30.17 6.22
N TRP A 124 14.87 -29.00 5.74
CA TRP A 124 14.24 -28.32 4.62
C TRP A 124 14.30 -29.18 3.34
N ALA A 125 15.47 -29.73 3.03
CA ALA A 125 15.68 -30.58 1.86
C ALA A 125 15.01 -31.97 1.98
N HIS A 126 14.52 -32.34 3.16
CA HIS A 126 13.95 -33.66 3.40
C HIS A 126 12.68 -33.90 2.56
N PRO A 127 12.54 -35.05 1.86
CA PRO A 127 11.40 -35.33 0.99
C PRO A 127 10.04 -35.19 1.67
N ALA A 128 9.92 -35.55 2.95
CA ALA A 128 8.68 -35.39 3.70
C ALA A 128 8.27 -33.91 3.86
N VAL A 129 9.22 -33.01 4.13
CA VAL A 129 8.92 -31.56 4.24
C VAL A 129 8.51 -31.01 2.88
N GLN A 130 9.22 -31.38 1.81
CA GLN A 130 8.88 -30.98 0.45
C GLN A 130 7.49 -31.49 0.02
N ALA A 131 7.15 -32.73 0.38
CA ALA A 131 5.81 -33.28 0.14
C ALA A 131 4.73 -32.52 0.92
N ASN A 132 4.97 -32.21 2.19
CA ASN A 132 4.05 -31.42 3.02
C ASN A 132 3.82 -30.04 2.43
N LEU A 133 4.88 -29.33 2.01
CA LEU A 133 4.77 -28.02 1.36
C LEU A 133 3.99 -28.09 0.05
N SER A 134 4.20 -29.13 -0.76
CA SER A 134 3.42 -29.35 -1.99
C SER A 134 1.93 -29.54 -1.68
N VAL A 135 1.59 -30.33 -0.67
CA VAL A 135 0.19 -30.54 -0.22
C VAL A 135 -0.41 -29.22 0.27
N LEU A 136 0.32 -28.47 1.09
CA LEU A 136 -0.14 -27.19 1.63
C LEU A 136 -0.36 -26.15 0.52
N GLY A 137 0.58 -26.04 -0.43
CA GLY A 137 0.44 -25.15 -1.59
C GLY A 137 -0.78 -25.50 -2.45
N LYS A 138 -1.04 -26.79 -2.69
CA LYS A 138 -2.27 -27.25 -3.40
C LYS A 138 -3.55 -26.91 -2.64
N ARG A 139 -3.50 -26.80 -1.32
CA ARG A 139 -4.63 -26.39 -0.46
C ARG A 139 -4.75 -24.86 -0.32
N GLY A 140 -3.96 -24.09 -1.05
CA GLY A 140 -4.02 -22.63 -1.05
C GLY A 140 -3.27 -21.97 0.11
N VAL A 141 -2.41 -22.70 0.82
CA VAL A 141 -1.51 -22.11 1.82
C VAL A 141 -0.39 -21.36 1.11
N HIS A 142 -0.23 -20.09 1.42
CA HIS A 142 0.85 -19.27 0.88
C HIS A 142 2.16 -19.52 1.65
N ILE A 143 3.27 -19.71 0.94
CA ILE A 143 4.57 -20.06 1.52
C ILE A 143 5.56 -18.93 1.24
N ILE A 144 6.09 -18.31 2.30
CA ILE A 144 7.10 -17.24 2.21
C ILE A 144 8.46 -17.80 2.65
N GLY A 145 9.35 -18.01 1.67
CA GLY A 145 10.70 -18.51 1.89
C GLY A 145 10.83 -20.04 1.81
N PRO A 146 11.87 -20.61 2.46
CA PRO A 146 12.82 -19.99 3.37
C PRO A 146 13.87 -19.15 2.65
N ALA A 147 14.57 -18.32 3.41
CA ALA A 147 15.80 -17.66 2.98
C ALA A 147 17.01 -18.62 3.08
N SER A 148 18.07 -18.27 2.35
CA SER A 148 19.39 -18.93 2.41
C SER A 148 20.39 -18.13 3.24
N GLY A 149 21.30 -18.80 3.94
CA GLY A 149 22.41 -18.16 4.66
C GLY A 149 22.96 -19.01 5.81
N ILE A 150 23.83 -18.42 6.63
CA ILE A 150 24.38 -19.06 7.84
C ILE A 150 23.25 -19.37 8.83
N GLN A 151 23.11 -20.63 9.21
CA GLN A 151 22.11 -21.13 10.14
C GLN A 151 22.66 -21.16 11.58
N ALA A 152 21.79 -21.30 12.57
CA ALA A 152 22.21 -21.34 13.98
C ALA A 152 23.16 -22.52 14.30
N CYS A 153 23.13 -23.59 13.50
CA CYS A 153 24.06 -24.72 13.59
C CYS A 153 25.43 -24.48 12.91
N GLY A 154 25.62 -23.35 12.22
CA GLY A 154 26.85 -23.00 11.51
C GLY A 154 26.88 -23.39 10.02
N GLU A 155 25.91 -24.16 9.52
CA GLU A 155 25.80 -24.53 8.10
C GLU A 155 25.28 -23.36 7.23
N VAL A 156 25.59 -23.37 5.93
CA VAL A 156 25.11 -22.39 4.95
C VAL A 156 24.17 -23.05 3.96
N GLY A 157 22.91 -22.61 3.95
CA GLY A 157 21.93 -23.06 2.96
C GLY A 157 20.51 -22.59 3.23
N ALA A 158 19.57 -23.05 2.41
CA ALA A 158 18.15 -22.74 2.54
C ALA A 158 17.57 -23.32 3.84
N GLY A 159 16.75 -22.55 4.55
CA GLY A 159 16.11 -23.01 5.80
C GLY A 159 15.93 -21.90 6.84
N ARG A 160 16.54 -20.74 6.64
CA ARG A 160 16.34 -19.58 7.52
C ARG A 160 14.95 -18.99 7.29
N MET A 161 14.29 -18.58 8.36
CA MET A 161 13.10 -17.74 8.23
C MET A 161 13.47 -16.46 7.47
N VAL A 162 12.67 -16.12 6.46
CA VAL A 162 12.73 -14.82 5.76
C VAL A 162 12.69 -13.69 6.77
N GLU A 163 13.30 -12.56 6.45
CA GLU A 163 13.35 -11.46 7.41
C GLU A 163 11.94 -10.90 7.71
N PRO A 164 11.65 -10.56 8.99
CA PRO A 164 10.32 -10.14 9.41
C PRO A 164 9.71 -9.00 8.60
N GLU A 165 10.52 -8.03 8.18
CA GLU A 165 10.12 -6.90 7.35
C GLU A 165 9.56 -7.36 6.00
N GLU A 166 10.21 -8.34 5.38
CA GLU A 166 9.79 -8.87 4.08
C GLU A 166 8.53 -9.72 4.22
N ILE A 167 8.43 -10.52 5.28
CA ILE A 167 7.19 -11.26 5.60
C ILE A 167 6.03 -10.27 5.82
N ALA A 168 6.24 -9.22 6.61
CA ALA A 168 5.23 -8.20 6.85
C ALA A 168 4.78 -7.53 5.55
N ALA A 169 5.73 -7.15 4.68
CA ALA A 169 5.41 -6.55 3.40
C ALA A 169 4.56 -7.50 2.51
N GLN A 170 4.93 -8.78 2.41
CA GLN A 170 4.16 -9.75 1.61
C GLN A 170 2.76 -10.03 2.19
N VAL A 171 2.65 -10.18 3.51
CA VAL A 171 1.37 -10.34 4.22
C VAL A 171 0.46 -9.13 4.01
N LEU A 172 1.02 -7.92 4.10
CA LEU A 172 0.30 -6.67 3.88
C LEU A 172 -0.07 -6.45 2.41
N ARG A 173 0.71 -6.99 1.45
CA ARG A 173 0.39 -6.99 0.01
C ARG A 173 -0.73 -7.96 -0.35
N ALA A 174 -0.71 -9.17 0.21
CA ALA A 174 -1.75 -10.18 0.01
C ALA A 174 -3.16 -9.71 0.45
N ARG A 175 -3.22 -8.63 1.24
CA ARG A 175 -4.44 -7.87 1.58
C ARG A 175 -5.12 -7.24 0.36
N SER A 176 -4.37 -6.89 -0.68
CA SER A 176 -4.95 -6.33 -1.90
C SER A 176 -5.57 -7.48 -2.70
N ARG A 177 -6.86 -7.77 -2.46
CA ARG A 177 -7.73 -8.53 -3.40
C ARG A 177 -7.93 -7.82 -4.75
N ILE A 178 -7.11 -6.80 -5.00
CA ILE A 178 -7.18 -5.90 -6.13
C ILE A 178 -6.37 -6.57 -7.22
N ASP A 179 -7.07 -7.03 -8.25
CA ASP A 179 -6.43 -7.58 -9.43
C ASP A 179 -6.60 -6.60 -10.58
N TRP A 180 -5.60 -5.73 -10.73
CA TRP A 180 -5.52 -4.78 -11.83
C TRP A 180 -4.63 -5.31 -12.96
N ARG A 181 -4.37 -6.62 -13.03
CA ARG A 181 -3.68 -7.20 -14.19
C ARG A 181 -4.43 -6.88 -15.48
N GLY A 182 -3.69 -6.38 -16.46
CA GLY A 182 -4.23 -5.91 -17.74
C GLY A 182 -4.88 -4.53 -17.70
N LYS A 183 -4.88 -3.82 -16.56
CA LYS A 183 -5.27 -2.40 -16.48
C LYS A 183 -4.06 -1.51 -16.75
N ARG A 184 -4.26 -0.50 -17.60
CA ARG A 184 -3.31 0.57 -17.88
C ARG A 184 -3.65 1.78 -17.01
N VAL A 185 -2.74 2.13 -16.11
CA VAL A 185 -2.92 3.22 -15.14
C VAL A 185 -1.94 4.33 -15.47
N VAL A 186 -2.45 5.53 -15.74
CA VAL A 186 -1.64 6.73 -15.96
C VAL A 186 -1.75 7.63 -14.74
N ILE A 187 -0.62 8.04 -14.18
CA ILE A 187 -0.56 8.86 -12.97
C ILE A 187 0.29 10.10 -13.26
N THR A 188 -0.21 11.29 -12.93
CA THR A 188 0.61 12.50 -12.89
C THR A 188 1.10 12.77 -11.48
N ALA A 189 2.36 13.18 -11.32
CA ALA A 189 2.94 13.46 -10.00
C ALA A 189 3.88 14.68 -9.98
N ALA A 190 4.22 15.13 -8.77
CA ALA A 190 5.03 16.32 -8.47
C ALA A 190 4.39 17.64 -8.95
N GLY A 191 5.12 18.74 -8.92
CA GLY A 191 4.67 20.04 -9.42
C GLY A 191 5.32 20.35 -10.78
N THR A 192 4.76 21.31 -11.51
CA THR A 192 5.38 21.83 -12.74
C THR A 192 6.18 23.09 -12.47
N ARG A 193 7.12 23.41 -13.36
CA ARG A 193 7.95 24.62 -13.34
C ARG A 193 7.68 25.44 -14.58
N GLU A 194 7.01 26.56 -14.41
CA GLU A 194 6.67 27.45 -15.53
C GLU A 194 7.78 28.51 -15.68
N PRO A 195 8.59 28.45 -16.75
CA PRO A 195 9.77 29.29 -16.88
C PRO A 195 9.40 30.77 -16.99
N ILE A 196 10.14 31.61 -16.27
CA ILE A 196 10.15 33.07 -16.44
C ILE A 196 11.32 33.44 -17.36
N ASP A 197 12.49 32.86 -17.08
CA ASP A 197 13.73 32.95 -17.84
C ASP A 197 14.52 31.63 -17.63
N PRO A 198 15.72 31.42 -18.21
CA PRO A 198 16.46 30.15 -18.05
C PRO A 198 16.92 29.84 -16.61
N VAL A 199 16.75 30.77 -15.67
CA VAL A 199 17.21 30.65 -14.28
C VAL A 199 16.03 30.62 -13.30
N ARG A 200 14.90 31.22 -13.65
CA ARG A 200 13.77 31.44 -12.75
C ARG A 200 12.49 30.83 -13.31
N PHE A 201 11.65 30.30 -12.43
CA PHE A 201 10.37 29.71 -12.78
C PHE A 201 9.34 29.92 -11.67
N ILE A 202 8.07 29.75 -12.01
CA ILE A 202 6.93 29.69 -11.09
C ILE A 202 6.61 28.22 -10.84
N ALA A 203 6.44 27.81 -9.58
CA ALA A 203 6.11 26.43 -9.24
C ALA A 203 5.26 26.34 -7.98
N ASN A 204 4.44 25.30 -7.92
CA ASN A 204 3.71 24.92 -6.72
C ASN A 204 4.59 24.09 -5.78
N ARG A 205 4.38 24.21 -4.48
CA ARG A 205 5.04 23.35 -3.48
C ARG A 205 4.43 21.96 -3.53
N SER A 206 5.10 21.02 -4.20
CA SER A 206 4.70 19.62 -4.22
C SER A 206 5.91 18.72 -4.03
N SER A 207 5.79 17.77 -3.09
CA SER A 207 6.82 16.76 -2.84
C SER A 207 6.77 15.60 -3.83
N GLY A 208 5.69 15.45 -4.61
CA GLY A 208 5.47 14.30 -5.51
C GLY A 208 5.18 12.96 -4.82
N LYS A 209 5.53 12.81 -3.53
CA LYS A 209 5.46 11.54 -2.78
C LYS A 209 4.12 10.78 -2.90
N MET A 210 2.99 11.49 -2.97
CA MET A 210 1.67 10.83 -3.07
C MET A 210 1.51 10.11 -4.42
N GLY A 211 1.87 10.77 -5.52
CA GLY A 211 1.78 10.17 -6.86
C GLY A 211 2.71 8.97 -7.02
N PHE A 212 3.91 9.00 -6.41
CA PHE A 212 4.82 7.86 -6.40
C PHE A 212 4.28 6.68 -5.57
N ALA A 213 3.73 6.95 -4.39
CA ALA A 213 3.11 5.91 -3.57
C ALA A 213 1.90 5.26 -4.28
N LEU A 214 1.12 6.06 -5.02
CA LEU A 214 0.02 5.54 -5.85
C LEU A 214 0.51 4.70 -7.01
N ALA A 215 1.61 5.09 -7.66
CA ALA A 215 2.22 4.31 -8.73
C ALA A 215 2.73 2.95 -8.22
N GLU A 216 3.37 2.93 -7.06
CA GLU A 216 3.79 1.70 -6.41
C GLU A 216 2.60 0.81 -6.04
N ALA A 217 1.58 1.36 -5.36
CA ALA A 217 0.39 0.61 -4.96
C ALA A 217 -0.41 0.05 -6.17
N ALA A 218 -0.57 0.84 -7.25
CA ALA A 218 -1.21 0.38 -8.48
C ALA A 218 -0.39 -0.73 -9.16
N ARG A 219 0.94 -0.63 -9.14
CA ARG A 219 1.83 -1.65 -9.69
C ARG A 219 1.78 -2.93 -8.87
N GLU A 220 1.74 -2.84 -7.54
CA GLU A 220 1.57 -3.96 -6.63
C GLU A 220 0.23 -4.67 -6.83
N ALA A 221 -0.83 -3.93 -7.19
CA ALA A 221 -2.12 -4.50 -7.61
C ALA A 221 -2.08 -5.17 -9.01
N GLY A 222 -0.92 -5.18 -9.69
CA GLY A 222 -0.71 -5.86 -10.96
C GLY A 222 -0.90 -5.01 -12.22
N ALA A 223 -1.15 -3.70 -12.08
CA ALA A 223 -1.35 -2.81 -13.23
C ALA A 223 -0.07 -2.57 -14.04
N ASP A 224 -0.28 -2.15 -15.30
CA ASP A 224 0.72 -1.53 -16.15
C ASP A 224 0.68 -0.01 -15.92
N VAL A 225 1.72 0.53 -15.26
CA VAL A 225 1.71 1.90 -14.74
C VAL A 225 2.65 2.81 -15.53
N THR A 226 2.10 3.93 -16.01
CA THR A 226 2.86 5.06 -16.57
C THR A 226 2.77 6.26 -15.62
N LEU A 227 3.92 6.69 -15.09
CA LEU A 227 4.07 7.83 -14.20
C LEU A 227 4.65 9.03 -14.96
N ILE A 228 3.81 10.03 -15.24
CA ILE A 228 4.22 11.30 -15.87
C ILE A 228 4.54 12.29 -14.76
N CYS A 229 5.79 12.73 -14.69
CA CYS A 229 6.31 13.31 -13.46
C CYS A 229 6.98 14.66 -13.69
N GLY A 230 6.54 15.66 -12.93
CA GLY A 230 7.25 16.93 -12.81
C GLY A 230 8.58 16.79 -12.06
N PRO A 231 9.42 17.84 -12.01
CA PRO A 231 10.77 17.75 -11.45
C PRO A 231 10.82 17.34 -9.97
N ASN A 232 11.56 16.27 -9.66
CA ASN A 232 11.82 15.78 -8.29
C ASN A 232 13.00 14.78 -8.26
N ASN A 233 13.44 14.40 -7.06
CA ASN A 233 14.54 13.45 -6.84
C ASN A 233 14.07 12.09 -6.27
N LEU A 234 12.80 11.73 -6.43
CA LEU A 234 12.27 10.46 -5.92
C LEU A 234 12.67 9.31 -6.88
N PRO A 235 13.07 8.14 -6.34
CA PRO A 235 13.35 6.97 -7.16
C PRO A 235 12.06 6.46 -7.79
N THR A 236 12.15 5.99 -9.04
CA THR A 236 11.02 5.35 -9.73
C THR A 236 10.70 4.00 -9.09
N PRO A 237 9.44 3.70 -8.75
CA PRO A 237 9.07 2.38 -8.22
C PRO A 237 9.35 1.27 -9.23
N ALA A 238 9.68 0.08 -8.74
CA ALA A 238 10.05 -1.05 -9.60
C ALA A 238 8.89 -1.45 -10.53
N GLY A 239 9.16 -1.59 -11.84
CA GLY A 239 8.17 -1.97 -12.83
C GLY A 239 7.19 -0.86 -13.24
N VAL A 240 7.41 0.38 -12.80
CA VAL A 240 6.68 1.58 -13.28
C VAL A 240 7.46 2.25 -14.41
N GLN A 241 6.79 2.60 -15.50
CA GLN A 241 7.38 3.40 -16.57
C GLN A 241 7.27 4.88 -16.25
N ARG A 242 8.40 5.60 -16.18
CA ARG A 242 8.44 7.03 -15.86
C ARG A 242 8.70 7.88 -17.09
N VAL A 243 7.95 8.98 -17.22
CA VAL A 243 8.16 10.05 -18.21
C VAL A 243 8.36 11.36 -17.46
N ASP A 244 9.56 11.94 -17.58
CA ASP A 244 9.88 13.22 -16.94
C ASP A 244 9.47 14.40 -17.82
N VAL A 245 8.83 15.39 -17.20
CA VAL A 245 8.36 16.63 -17.82
C VAL A 245 8.68 17.81 -16.90
N ASP A 246 8.78 19.01 -17.46
CA ASP A 246 9.10 20.21 -16.67
C ASP A 246 7.88 21.13 -16.50
N THR A 247 7.15 21.40 -17.59
CA THR A 247 6.04 22.37 -17.63
C THR A 247 4.67 21.69 -17.66
N ALA A 248 3.61 22.45 -17.35
CA ALA A 248 2.23 22.00 -17.51
C ALA A 248 1.90 21.59 -18.95
N LEU A 249 2.41 22.32 -19.95
CA LEU A 249 2.22 21.99 -21.37
C LEU A 249 2.92 20.68 -21.75
N ALA A 250 4.14 20.45 -21.26
CA ALA A 250 4.84 19.19 -21.49
C ALA A 250 4.12 18.01 -20.82
N MET A 251 3.62 18.21 -19.60
CA MET A 251 2.80 17.22 -18.90
C MET A 251 1.51 16.90 -19.67
N GLN A 252 0.81 17.92 -20.16
CA GLN A 252 -0.39 17.77 -20.96
C GLN A 252 -0.11 17.00 -22.25
N SER A 253 0.98 17.33 -22.95
CA SER A 253 1.40 16.63 -24.18
C SER A 253 1.76 15.17 -23.90
N ALA A 254 2.45 14.88 -22.79
CA ALA A 254 2.80 13.52 -22.39
C ALA A 254 1.55 12.69 -22.05
N VAL A 255 0.55 13.28 -21.38
CA VAL A 255 -0.73 12.61 -21.12
C VAL A 255 -1.50 12.36 -22.42
N ALA A 256 -1.52 13.35 -23.32
CA ALA A 256 -2.18 13.24 -24.61
C ALA A 256 -1.58 12.12 -25.49
N ALA A 257 -0.26 11.92 -25.42
CA ALA A 257 0.46 10.88 -26.16
C ALA A 257 0.11 9.44 -25.70
N VAL A 258 -0.48 9.27 -24.51
CA VAL A 258 -0.95 7.95 -24.08
C VAL A 258 -2.31 7.67 -24.72
N GLU A 259 -2.32 6.82 -25.74
CA GLU A 259 -3.52 6.49 -26.52
C GLU A 259 -4.57 5.72 -25.70
N GLN A 260 -4.13 4.75 -24.91
CA GLN A 260 -5.01 3.87 -24.17
C GLN A 260 -4.71 3.90 -22.67
N MET A 261 -5.73 4.20 -21.89
CA MET A 261 -5.68 4.25 -20.42
C MET A 261 -7.01 3.79 -19.87
N ASP A 262 -6.99 2.97 -18.83
CA ASP A 262 -8.20 2.49 -18.14
C ASP A 262 -8.47 3.32 -16.89
N VAL A 263 -7.42 3.80 -16.23
CA VAL A 263 -7.48 4.66 -15.04
C VAL A 263 -6.51 5.83 -15.20
N PHE A 264 -6.97 7.03 -14.89
CA PHE A 264 -6.14 8.23 -14.81
C PHE A 264 -6.19 8.82 -13.40
N ILE A 265 -5.03 9.01 -12.77
CA ILE A 265 -4.90 9.60 -11.44
C ILE A 265 -4.10 10.89 -11.51
N GLY A 266 -4.80 12.02 -11.45
CA GLY A 266 -4.23 13.36 -11.45
C GLY A 266 -3.74 13.79 -10.06
N ALA A 267 -2.55 13.36 -9.66
CA ALA A 267 -1.95 13.70 -8.37
C ALA A 267 -0.86 14.79 -8.46
N ALA A 268 -0.59 15.31 -9.66
CA ALA A 268 0.35 16.42 -9.85
C ALA A 268 -0.25 17.76 -9.39
N ALA A 269 0.59 18.61 -8.79
CA ALA A 269 0.28 20.00 -8.49
C ALA A 269 0.63 20.89 -9.69
N VAL A 270 -0.13 20.74 -10.77
CA VAL A 270 0.06 21.50 -12.02
C VAL A 270 -0.18 22.99 -11.76
N ALA A 271 0.68 23.86 -12.28
CA ALA A 271 0.50 25.31 -12.15
C ALA A 271 -0.70 25.79 -12.99
N ASP A 272 -1.62 26.54 -12.37
CA ASP A 272 -2.81 27.08 -13.05
C ASP A 272 -2.48 28.12 -14.13
N TYR A 273 -1.34 28.79 -13.98
CA TYR A 273 -0.89 29.86 -14.87
C TYR A 273 0.57 29.66 -15.25
N ARG A 274 0.93 30.11 -16.46
CA ARG A 274 2.31 30.21 -16.96
C ARG A 274 2.61 31.63 -17.43
N VAL A 275 3.88 31.97 -17.57
CA VAL A 275 4.31 33.22 -18.23
C VAL A 275 3.92 33.16 -19.70
N GLN A 276 3.28 34.22 -20.22
CA GLN A 276 2.84 34.29 -21.60
C GLN A 276 4.00 34.13 -22.60
N THR A 277 5.09 34.84 -22.33
CA THR A 277 6.31 34.83 -23.14
C THR A 277 7.53 34.75 -22.21
N PRO A 278 8.03 33.53 -21.90
CA PRO A 278 9.26 33.36 -21.14
C PRO A 278 10.44 34.01 -21.87
N ALA A 279 11.34 34.66 -21.14
CA ALA A 279 12.53 35.28 -21.72
C ALA A 279 13.56 34.21 -22.11
N GLU A 280 14.18 34.34 -23.29
CA GLU A 280 15.26 33.44 -23.73
C GLU A 280 16.57 33.64 -22.94
N HIS A 281 16.70 34.79 -22.29
CA HIS A 281 17.88 35.16 -21.53
C HIS A 281 17.50 35.60 -20.12
N LYS A 282 18.42 35.38 -19.17
CA LYS A 282 18.26 35.80 -17.78
C LYS A 282 17.91 37.30 -17.73
N LEU A 283 16.74 37.62 -17.16
CA LEU A 283 16.32 39.00 -17.02
C LEU A 283 17.31 39.75 -16.12
N LYS A 284 17.99 40.75 -16.71
CA LYS A 284 18.96 41.61 -16.02
C LYS A 284 18.23 42.61 -15.13
N LYS A 285 18.87 43.02 -14.04
CA LYS A 285 18.43 44.18 -13.28
C LYS A 285 18.67 45.42 -14.15
N SER A 286 17.59 46.09 -14.58
CA SER A 286 17.66 47.41 -15.20
C SER A 286 17.57 48.45 -14.09
N ALA A 287 18.37 49.52 -14.18
CA ALA A 287 18.26 50.67 -13.28
C ALA A 287 16.98 51.51 -13.54
N GLU A 288 16.31 51.28 -14.67
CA GLU A 288 15.12 52.04 -15.09
C GLU A 288 13.80 51.32 -14.77
N VAL A 289 13.85 50.05 -14.38
CA VAL A 289 12.65 49.25 -14.10
C VAL A 289 12.70 48.74 -12.66
N ASP A 290 12.13 49.52 -11.75
CA ASP A 290 12.00 49.18 -10.33
C ASP A 290 10.94 48.10 -10.07
N SER A 291 10.03 47.83 -11.03
CA SER A 291 8.92 46.88 -10.86
C SER A 291 8.69 46.06 -12.13
N PRO A 292 9.41 44.94 -12.33
CA PRO A 292 9.18 44.07 -13.48
C PRO A 292 7.79 43.44 -13.40
N THR A 293 7.05 43.48 -14.50
CA THR A 293 5.72 42.88 -14.62
C THR A 293 5.80 41.56 -15.38
N LEU A 294 5.15 40.52 -14.88
CA LEU A 294 4.97 39.25 -15.57
C LEU A 294 3.52 39.09 -16.02
N THR A 295 3.30 38.96 -17.32
CA THR A 295 1.98 38.62 -17.86
C THR A 295 1.76 37.13 -17.80
N LEU A 296 0.73 36.70 -17.08
CA LEU A 296 0.38 35.30 -16.90
C LEU A 296 -0.81 34.90 -17.78
N VAL A 297 -0.77 33.69 -18.33
CA VAL A 297 -1.86 33.07 -19.08
C VAL A 297 -2.21 31.73 -18.47
N LYS A 298 -3.49 31.34 -18.57
CA LYS A 298 -3.99 30.09 -17.99
C LYS A 298 -3.38 28.87 -18.69
N ASN A 299 -3.01 27.85 -17.91
CA ASN A 299 -2.60 26.54 -18.40
C ASN A 299 -3.80 25.65 -18.76
N PRO A 300 -3.59 24.62 -19.61
CA PRO A 300 -4.62 23.64 -19.93
C PRO A 300 -5.07 22.88 -18.68
N ASP A 301 -6.33 22.44 -18.67
CA ASP A 301 -6.90 21.62 -17.60
C ASP A 301 -6.83 20.14 -17.98
N ILE A 302 -5.68 19.52 -17.70
CA ILE A 302 -5.38 18.13 -18.07
C ILE A 302 -6.48 17.16 -17.60
N ILE A 303 -7.03 17.36 -16.40
CA ILE A 303 -8.11 16.51 -15.87
C ILE A 303 -9.35 16.59 -16.76
N SER A 304 -9.78 17.81 -17.08
CA SER A 304 -10.95 18.05 -17.91
C SER A 304 -10.75 17.51 -19.33
N GLU A 305 -9.55 17.66 -19.90
CA GLU A 305 -9.20 17.10 -21.21
C GLU A 305 -9.28 15.56 -21.22
N VAL A 306 -8.75 14.90 -20.19
CA VAL A 306 -8.84 13.43 -20.05
C VAL A 306 -10.29 12.97 -19.86
N ALA A 307 -11.06 13.67 -19.04
CA ALA A 307 -12.46 13.35 -18.77
C ALA A 307 -13.38 13.53 -20.00
N GLN A 308 -12.94 14.27 -21.03
CA GLN A 308 -13.67 14.50 -22.27
C GLN A 308 -13.26 13.57 -23.42
N ARG A 309 -12.32 12.64 -23.19
CA ARG A 309 -11.92 11.65 -24.20
C ARG A 309 -13.09 10.76 -24.60
N THR A 310 -13.15 10.37 -25.87
CA THR A 310 -14.17 9.44 -26.40
C THR A 310 -14.17 8.11 -25.66
N ALA A 311 -12.98 7.55 -25.40
CA ALA A 311 -12.77 6.45 -24.48
C ALA A 311 -12.33 7.01 -23.12
N LYS A 312 -13.28 7.59 -22.38
CA LYS A 312 -13.02 8.17 -21.06
C LYS A 312 -12.52 7.08 -20.09
N PRO A 313 -11.34 7.23 -19.48
CA PRO A 313 -10.91 6.34 -18.40
C PRO A 313 -11.67 6.62 -17.10
N PHE A 314 -11.46 5.80 -16.07
CA PHE A 314 -11.84 6.17 -14.72
C PHE A 314 -10.92 7.30 -14.21
N VAL A 315 -11.46 8.49 -13.97
CA VAL A 315 -10.72 9.72 -13.66
C VAL A 315 -10.77 10.02 -12.17
N VAL A 316 -9.59 10.05 -11.55
CA VAL A 316 -9.38 10.43 -10.16
C VAL A 316 -8.56 11.71 -10.12
N GLY A 317 -9.06 12.75 -9.44
CA GLY A 317 -8.31 13.99 -9.24
C GLY A 317 -8.02 14.28 -7.77
N PHE A 318 -7.03 15.14 -7.53
CA PHE A 318 -6.71 15.64 -6.21
C PHE A 318 -7.08 17.12 -6.07
N ALA A 319 -7.55 17.49 -4.88
CA ALA A 319 -7.82 18.87 -4.52
C ALA A 319 -7.23 19.19 -3.14
N ALA A 320 -6.82 20.43 -2.98
CA ALA A 320 -6.47 21.02 -1.72
C ALA A 320 -7.40 22.20 -1.50
N GLU A 321 -8.23 22.16 -0.45
CA GLU A 321 -9.20 23.22 -0.15
C GLU A 321 -8.91 23.84 1.21
N THR A 322 -9.22 25.13 1.39
CA THR A 322 -8.99 25.85 2.65
C THR A 322 -10.19 25.85 3.58
N GLU A 323 -11.40 25.76 3.02
CA GLU A 323 -12.67 25.85 3.73
C GLU A 323 -13.71 24.98 3.02
N ASN A 324 -14.78 24.58 3.73
CA ASN A 324 -15.93 23.85 3.16
C ASN A 324 -15.55 22.72 2.18
N LEU A 325 -14.62 21.87 2.60
CA LEU A 325 -13.91 20.85 1.79
C LEU A 325 -14.87 20.02 0.92
N GLN A 326 -15.94 19.49 1.50
CA GLN A 326 -16.82 18.54 0.82
C GLN A 326 -17.64 19.20 -0.31
N ALA A 327 -18.19 20.39 -0.09
CA ALA A 327 -19.01 21.08 -1.08
C ALA A 327 -18.18 21.53 -2.29
N TYR A 328 -17.02 22.13 -2.05
CA TYR A 328 -16.14 22.58 -3.14
C TYR A 328 -15.49 21.41 -3.88
N ALA A 329 -15.10 20.35 -3.17
CA ALA A 329 -14.56 19.16 -3.82
C ALA A 329 -15.61 18.51 -4.72
N GLU A 330 -16.87 18.35 -4.28
CA GLU A 330 -17.93 17.78 -5.12
C GLU A 330 -18.27 18.67 -6.33
N GLN A 331 -18.32 20.00 -6.14
CA GLN A 331 -18.50 20.93 -7.26
C GLN A 331 -17.36 20.78 -8.28
N LYS A 332 -16.12 20.72 -7.82
CA LYS A 332 -14.92 20.55 -8.66
C LYS A 332 -14.93 19.19 -9.38
N ARG A 333 -15.34 18.12 -8.70
CA ARG A 333 -15.52 16.78 -9.26
C ARG A 333 -16.47 16.80 -10.46
N ARG A 334 -17.66 17.38 -10.29
CA ARG A 334 -18.66 17.50 -11.37
C ARG A 334 -18.18 18.40 -12.50
N ALA A 335 -17.65 19.58 -12.16
CA ALA A 335 -17.23 20.58 -13.15
C ALA A 335 -16.12 20.06 -14.09
N LYS A 336 -15.22 19.20 -13.58
CA LYS A 336 -14.13 18.61 -14.37
C LYS A 336 -14.42 17.18 -14.87
N GLY A 337 -15.63 16.66 -14.66
CA GLY A 337 -16.02 15.32 -15.12
C GLY A 337 -15.28 14.16 -14.44
N MET A 338 -14.78 14.36 -13.22
CA MET A 338 -14.06 13.33 -12.45
C MET A 338 -15.02 12.29 -11.88
N ASP A 339 -14.61 11.03 -11.85
CA ASP A 339 -15.36 9.96 -11.21
C ASP A 339 -15.14 10.01 -9.69
N VAL A 340 -13.91 10.33 -9.27
CA VAL A 340 -13.50 10.47 -7.87
C VAL A 340 -12.67 11.74 -7.67
N ILE A 341 -12.88 12.43 -6.56
CA ILE A 341 -11.98 13.49 -6.09
C ILE A 341 -11.45 13.18 -4.69
N CYS A 342 -10.13 13.31 -4.52
CA CYS A 342 -9.41 13.14 -3.28
C CYS A 342 -9.03 14.52 -2.74
N ALA A 343 -9.68 14.95 -1.66
CA ALA A 343 -9.57 16.31 -1.13
C ALA A 343 -8.88 16.33 0.24
N ASN A 344 -7.88 17.19 0.38
CA ASN A 344 -7.24 17.50 1.66
C ASN A 344 -7.59 18.93 2.09
N LEU A 345 -7.77 19.15 3.38
CA LEU A 345 -7.87 20.49 3.94
C LEU A 345 -6.47 21.10 4.08
N VAL A 346 -6.22 22.29 3.53
CA VAL A 346 -4.93 23.01 3.61
C VAL A 346 -5.15 24.43 4.08
N GLY A 347 -4.37 24.97 5.02
CA GLY A 347 -4.61 26.31 5.57
C GLY A 347 -3.57 26.79 6.58
N ALA A 348 -3.76 27.98 7.18
CA ALA A 348 -2.85 28.57 8.15
C ALA A 348 -2.70 27.67 9.40
N GLY A 349 -1.59 26.92 9.48
CA GLY A 349 -1.33 25.91 10.52
C GLY A 349 -1.51 24.45 10.05
N LEU A 350 -2.19 24.23 8.93
CA LEU A 350 -2.45 22.94 8.29
C LEU A 350 -1.77 22.91 6.92
N ALA A 351 -0.44 22.93 6.92
CA ALA A 351 0.35 22.92 5.69
C ALA A 351 0.48 21.50 5.12
N PHE A 352 0.97 21.40 3.87
CA PHE A 352 1.40 20.17 3.17
C PHE A 352 2.36 19.24 3.97
N ASP A 353 2.85 19.69 5.13
CA ASP A 353 3.83 19.04 6.02
C ASP A 353 3.40 19.02 7.51
N GLN A 354 2.14 19.35 7.85
CA GLN A 354 1.64 19.39 9.24
C GLN A 354 0.77 18.16 9.62
N PRO A 355 0.67 17.81 10.92
CA PRO A 355 0.23 16.50 11.42
C PRO A 355 -1.28 16.18 11.33
N ASP A 356 -2.15 17.08 10.87
CA ASP A 356 -3.63 16.89 10.95
C ASP A 356 -4.33 16.74 9.59
N ASN A 357 -3.61 16.37 8.51
CA ASN A 357 -4.22 16.18 7.18
C ASN A 357 -4.92 14.82 7.06
N THR A 358 -6.26 14.81 7.17
CA THR A 358 -7.12 13.70 6.75
C THR A 358 -7.43 13.79 5.25
N LEU A 359 -7.55 12.65 4.56
CA LEU A 359 -7.90 12.58 3.14
C LEU A 359 -9.37 12.22 3.00
N SER A 360 -10.17 13.11 2.43
CA SER A 360 -11.58 12.86 2.11
C SER A 360 -11.72 12.47 0.64
N VAL A 361 -12.30 11.31 0.36
CA VAL A 361 -12.48 10.79 -1.00
C VAL A 361 -13.97 10.80 -1.31
N ILE A 362 -14.34 11.48 -2.39
CA ILE A 362 -15.73 11.76 -2.76
C ILE A 362 -15.98 11.26 -4.19
N TRP A 363 -17.08 10.55 -4.40
CA TRP A 363 -17.58 10.07 -5.69
C TRP A 363 -19.09 10.29 -5.77
N ALA A 364 -19.71 9.92 -6.89
CA ALA A 364 -21.13 10.23 -7.16
C ALA A 364 -22.08 9.83 -6.01
N ASP A 365 -21.87 8.64 -5.44
CA ASP A 365 -22.81 8.01 -4.50
C ASP A 365 -22.24 7.86 -3.09
N GLY A 366 -21.16 8.59 -2.77
CA GLY A 366 -20.61 8.50 -1.43
C GLY A 366 -19.34 9.29 -1.16
N THR A 367 -18.96 9.22 0.10
CA THR A 367 -17.74 9.80 0.63
C THR A 367 -17.11 8.83 1.61
N GLN A 368 -15.78 8.79 1.65
CA GLN A 368 -15.01 8.06 2.64
C GLN A 368 -13.88 8.94 3.13
N GLN A 369 -13.80 9.11 4.44
CA GLN A 369 -12.68 9.79 5.09
C GLN A 369 -11.65 8.76 5.54
N PHE A 370 -10.39 8.99 5.17
CA PHE A 370 -9.27 8.23 5.69
C PHE A 370 -8.65 8.94 6.88
N GLU A 371 -8.37 8.16 7.92
CA GLU A 371 -7.55 8.61 9.04
C GLU A 371 -6.12 8.91 8.57
N ARG A 372 -5.39 9.62 9.41
CA ARG A 372 -3.99 9.93 9.16
C ARG A 372 -3.19 8.63 9.02
N ALA A 373 -2.51 8.51 7.89
CA ALA A 373 -1.59 7.43 7.59
C ALA A 373 -0.36 8.00 6.87
N ASP A 374 0.71 7.22 6.80
CA ASP A 374 1.76 7.51 5.82
C ASP A 374 1.21 7.39 4.39
N LYS A 375 1.93 7.99 3.43
CA LYS A 375 1.47 8.06 2.03
C LYS A 375 1.40 6.69 1.36
N THR A 376 2.19 5.71 1.80
CA THR A 376 2.22 4.36 1.23
C THR A 376 0.98 3.58 1.65
N LEU A 377 0.64 3.61 2.95
CA LEU A 377 -0.58 3.02 3.47
C LEU A 377 -1.82 3.71 2.88
N LEU A 378 -1.82 5.05 2.81
CA LEU A 378 -2.92 5.81 2.23
C LEU A 378 -3.11 5.51 0.74
N ALA A 379 -2.02 5.40 -0.04
CA ALA A 379 -2.09 5.00 -1.43
C ALA A 379 -2.67 3.59 -1.59
N THR A 380 -2.24 2.63 -0.77
CA THR A 380 -2.78 1.26 -0.78
C THR A 380 -4.27 1.25 -0.47
N GLN A 381 -4.70 1.99 0.55
CA GLN A 381 -6.11 2.13 0.91
C GLN A 381 -6.93 2.82 -0.18
N LEU A 382 -6.36 3.83 -0.83
CA LEU A 382 -7.01 4.54 -1.93
C LEU A 382 -7.20 3.61 -3.13
N ILE A 383 -6.15 2.91 -3.59
CA ILE A 383 -6.24 1.95 -4.69
C ILE A 383 -7.31 0.88 -4.39
N ALA A 384 -7.40 0.40 -3.15
CA ALA A 384 -8.46 -0.52 -2.70
C ALA A 384 -9.88 0.07 -2.78
N LEU A 385 -10.03 1.35 -2.45
CA LEU A 385 -11.31 2.03 -2.57
C LEU A 385 -11.68 2.26 -4.04
N LEU A 386 -10.74 2.69 -4.87
CA LEU A 386 -10.96 2.91 -6.30
C LEU A 386 -11.41 1.61 -6.98
N ASP A 387 -10.78 0.48 -6.65
CA ASP A 387 -11.19 -0.84 -7.16
C ASP A 387 -12.65 -1.16 -6.80
N LYS A 388 -13.05 -0.95 -5.54
CA LYS A 388 -14.44 -1.15 -5.10
C LYS A 388 -15.42 -0.26 -5.85
N ILE A 389 -15.07 1.01 -6.07
CA ILE A 389 -15.93 1.96 -6.80
C ILE A 389 -16.08 1.50 -8.25
N MET A 390 -14.98 1.17 -8.93
CA MET A 390 -15.00 0.71 -10.34
C MET A 390 -15.75 -0.61 -10.54
N ASN A 391 -15.73 -1.51 -9.55
CA ASN A 391 -16.35 -2.83 -9.67
C ASN A 391 -17.81 -2.85 -9.18
N ARG A 392 -18.29 -1.83 -8.45
CA ARG A 392 -19.71 -1.75 -8.04
C ARG A 392 -20.64 -1.69 -9.25
N ASP A 393 -20.30 -0.87 -10.25
CA ASP A 393 -21.10 -0.67 -11.46
C ASP A 393 -21.30 -1.96 -12.30
N LYS A 394 -20.51 -3.01 -12.05
CA LYS A 394 -20.64 -4.31 -12.74
C LYS A 394 -21.58 -5.31 -12.07
N THR A 395 -22.00 -5.04 -10.84
CA THR A 395 -22.85 -5.97 -10.06
C THR A 395 -24.33 -5.60 -10.13
N ASP A 396 -24.64 -4.36 -10.54
CA ASP A 396 -26.00 -3.82 -10.69
C ASP A 396 -26.44 -3.71 -12.16
N ALA A 397 -25.67 -4.26 -13.10
CA ALA A 397 -25.97 -4.40 -14.53
C ALA A 397 -25.92 -5.87 -14.95
#